data_AF-A0A9D4C2D8-F1
#
_entry.id   AF-A0A9D4C2D8-F1
#
_cell.length_a   1.000
_cell.length_b   1.000
_cell.length_c   1.000
_cell.angle_alpha   90.00
_cell.angle_beta   90.00
_cell.angle_gamma   90.00
#
_symmetry.space_group_name_H-M   'P 1'
#
loop_
_entity.id
_entity.type
_entity.pdbx_description
1 polymer ?
#
loop_
_entity_poly.entity_id
_entity_poly.type
_entity_poly.pdbx_seq_one_letter_code
_entity_poly.pdbx_strand_id
1 'polypeptide(L)'
;MVTRGSTLIITCNSTSNPSPPTYTWTLPGSTIRTGASLNITDIQPSRSGQYRLLVWNSMTPSGGTSRNGTNDVIFTVDVHCMYSIIYTR
;
A
#
# COMPACT_ATOMS: atom_id res chain seq x y z
N MET A 1 -1.54 13.01 7.10
CA MET A 1 -2.45 13.74 6.19
C MET A 1 -1.75 13.90 4.84
N VAL A 2 -2.42 13.53 3.75
CA VAL A 2 -1.90 13.70 2.39
C VAL A 2 -2.67 14.85 1.74
N THR A 3 -1.99 15.69 0.96
CA THR A 3 -2.64 16.82 0.30
C THR A 3 -2.98 16.50 -1.14
N ARG A 4 -4.10 17.02 -1.63
CA ARG A 4 -4.50 16.92 -3.04
C ARG A 4 -3.35 17.38 -3.95
N GLY A 5 -3.13 16.62 -5.02
CA GLY A 5 -2.12 16.92 -6.03
C GLY A 5 -0.69 16.54 -5.65
N SER A 6 -0.47 16.08 -4.42
CA SER A 6 0.82 15.52 -4.02
C SER A 6 1.02 14.09 -4.53
N THR A 7 2.23 13.58 -4.37
CA THR A 7 2.56 12.17 -4.65
C THR A 7 2.49 11.37 -3.35
N LEU A 8 1.61 10.37 -3.32
CA LEU A 8 1.57 9.38 -2.26
C LEU A 8 2.54 8.25 -2.58
N ILE A 9 3.47 8.00 -1.67
CA ILE A 9 4.41 6.88 -1.72
C ILE A 9 4.22 6.06 -0.45
N ILE A 10 3.88 4.78 -0.61
CA ILE A 10 3.78 3.83 0.51
C ILE A 10 4.77 2.71 0.24
N THR A 11 5.73 2.53 1.13
CA THR A 11 6.73 1.47 1.04
C THR A 11 6.45 0.41 2.10
N CYS A 12 6.43 -0.85 1.69
CA CYS A 12 6.45 -1.98 2.59
C CYS A 12 7.80 -2.69 2.48
N ASN A 13 8.41 -2.97 3.64
CA ASN A 13 9.60 -3.80 3.71
C ASN A 13 9.24 -5.07 4.47
N SER A 14 9.38 -6.22 3.80
CA SER A 14 9.16 -7.53 4.39
C SER A 14 10.35 -8.43 4.12
N THR A 15 10.74 -9.20 5.13
CA THR A 15 11.77 -10.23 5.02
C THR A 15 11.08 -11.58 4.87
N SER A 16 11.47 -12.35 3.85
CA SER A 16 10.93 -13.69 3.62
C SER A 16 12.03 -14.67 3.23
N ASN A 17 11.81 -15.94 3.56
CA ASN A 17 12.65 -17.04 3.10
C ASN A 17 11.73 -18.16 2.58
N PRO A 18 11.71 -18.43 1.27
CA PRO A 18 12.54 -17.84 0.21
C PRO A 18 12.20 -16.37 -0.09
N SER A 19 13.13 -15.65 -0.70
CA SER A 19 12.97 -14.27 -1.16
C SER A 19 12.86 -14.22 -2.69
N PRO A 20 12.12 -13.25 -3.28
CA PRO A 20 11.31 -12.20 -2.63
C PRO A 20 9.88 -12.66 -2.28
N PRO A 21 9.20 -12.00 -1.33
CA PRO A 21 7.78 -12.21 -1.13
C PRO A 21 6.98 -11.51 -2.23
N THR A 22 5.73 -11.93 -2.40
CA THR A 22 4.78 -11.31 -3.33
C THR A 22 3.96 -10.24 -2.60
N TYR A 23 3.83 -9.07 -3.21
CA TYR A 23 3.08 -7.93 -2.68
C TYR A 23 1.87 -7.64 -3.57
N THR A 24 0.69 -7.57 -2.96
CA THR A 24 -0.58 -7.24 -3.61
C THR A 24 -1.29 -6.14 -2.83
N TRP A 25 -1.50 -5.00 -3.48
CA TRP A 25 -2.25 -3.86 -2.97
C TRP A 25 -3.67 -3.90 -3.51
N THR A 26 -4.66 -3.73 -2.64
CA THR A 26 -6.05 -3.43 -3.00
C THR A 26 -6.36 -2.01 -2.58
N LEU A 27 -6.62 -1.16 -3.56
CA LEU A 27 -6.93 0.25 -3.38
C LEU A 27 -8.46 0.46 -3.28
N PRO A 28 -8.91 1.66 -2.87
CA PRO A 28 -10.31 2.05 -2.99
C PRO A 28 -10.85 1.83 -4.40
N GLY A 29 -12.06 1.28 -4.52
CA GLY A 29 -12.64 0.87 -5.79
C GLY A 29 -12.09 -0.44 -6.36
N SER A 30 -11.47 -1.29 -5.52
CA SER A 30 -11.01 -2.64 -5.86
C SER A 30 -9.91 -2.70 -6.92
N THR A 31 -9.19 -1.59 -7.14
CA THR A 31 -8.04 -1.58 -8.04
C THR A 31 -6.89 -2.37 -7.43
N ILE A 32 -6.32 -3.31 -8.18
CA ILE A 32 -5.19 -4.14 -7.74
C ILE A 32 -3.87 -3.60 -8.29
N ARG A 33 -2.84 -3.54 -7.44
CA ARG A 33 -1.46 -3.22 -7.83
C ARG A 33 -0.47 -4.17 -7.17
N THR A 34 0.68 -4.36 -7.78
CA THR A 34 1.74 -5.21 -7.25
C THR A 34 3.03 -4.42 -7.03
N GLY A 35 3.91 -4.97 -6.19
CA GLY A 35 5.22 -4.39 -5.87
C GLY A 35 5.33 -3.95 -4.41
N ALA A 36 6.57 -3.89 -3.92
CA ALA A 36 6.88 -3.52 -2.53
C ALA A 36 6.46 -2.07 -2.19
N SER A 37 6.35 -1.21 -3.21
CA SER A 37 5.96 0.19 -3.07
C SER A 37 4.76 0.55 -3.93
N LEU A 38 3.83 1.32 -3.35
CA LEU A 38 2.68 1.92 -4.02
C LEU A 38 2.94 3.41 -4.26
N ASN A 39 3.01 3.81 -5.54
CA ASN A 39 3.23 5.19 -5.94
C ASN A 39 2.00 5.73 -6.70
N ILE A 40 1.35 6.76 -6.17
CA ILE A 40 0.21 7.46 -6.78
C ILE A 40 0.56 8.94 -6.89
N THR A 41 0.80 9.41 -8.11
CA THR A 41 1.01 10.82 -8.42
C THR A 41 -0.31 11.57 -8.51
N ASP A 42 -0.30 12.87 -8.24
CA ASP A 42 -1.47 13.76 -8.34
C ASP A 42 -2.70 13.17 -7.60
N ILE A 43 -2.51 12.76 -6.34
CA ILE A 43 -3.56 12.08 -5.59
C ILE A 43 -4.75 13.01 -5.33
N GLN A 44 -5.96 12.53 -5.62
CA GLN A 44 -7.19 13.30 -5.44
C GLN A 44 -7.94 12.87 -4.17
N PRO A 45 -8.79 13.74 -3.58
CA PRO A 45 -9.63 13.40 -2.43
C PRO A 45 -10.52 12.15 -2.65
N SER A 46 -10.90 11.87 -3.90
CA SER A 46 -11.65 10.65 -4.27
C SER A 46 -10.86 9.35 -4.09
N ARG A 47 -9.53 9.44 -3.89
CA ARG A 47 -8.65 8.31 -3.61
C ARG A 47 -8.50 8.05 -2.10
N SER A 48 -9.15 8.83 -1.25
CA SER A 48 -9.29 8.52 0.17
C SER A 48 -10.05 7.20 0.36
N GLY A 49 -9.73 6.49 1.43
CA GLY A 49 -10.39 5.23 1.78
C GLY A 49 -9.42 4.18 2.30
N GLN A 50 -9.90 2.94 2.38
CA GLN A 50 -9.11 1.81 2.85
C GLN A 50 -8.19 1.27 1.76
N TYR A 51 -6.92 1.11 2.13
CA TYR A 51 -5.90 0.43 1.36
C TYR A 51 -5.55 -0.86 2.11
N ARG A 52 -5.51 -1.96 1.38
CA ARG A 52 -5.09 -3.27 1.90
C ARG A 52 -3.82 -3.70 1.20
N LEU A 53 -2.85 -4.19 1.97
CA LEU A 53 -1.64 -4.82 1.46
C LEU A 53 -1.61 -6.27 1.94
N LEU A 54 -1.58 -7.19 0.98
CA LEU A 54 -1.32 -8.60 1.21
C LEU A 54 0.11 -8.90 0.78
N VAL A 55 0.92 -9.39 1.72
CA VAL A 55 2.27 -9.89 1.45
C VAL A 55 2.28 -11.38 1.71
N TRP A 56 2.67 -12.19 0.73
CA TRP A 56 2.68 -13.64 0.89
C TRP A 56 3.93 -14.29 0.31
N ASN A 57 4.31 -15.42 0.89
CA ASN A 57 5.44 -16.23 0.48
C ASN A 57 5.15 -17.71 0.77
N SER A 58 5.73 -18.61 -0.01
CA SER A 58 5.67 -20.04 0.24
C SER A 58 7.06 -20.68 0.16
N MET A 59 7.33 -21.62 1.06
CA MET A 59 8.56 -22.39 1.16
C MET A 59 8.23 -23.87 1.20
N THR A 60 8.89 -24.67 0.36
CA THR A 60 8.86 -26.13 0.51
C THR A 60 10.24 -26.61 0.95
N PRO A 61 10.42 -27.02 2.23
CA PRO A 61 11.66 -27.61 2.70
C PRO A 61 11.95 -28.94 1.96
N SER A 62 13.23 -29.25 1.74
CA SER A 62 13.64 -30.53 1.13
C SER A 62 13.14 -31.71 1.97
N GLY A 63 12.29 -32.56 1.38
CA GLY A 63 11.67 -33.70 2.07
C GLY A 63 10.53 -33.34 3.01
N GLY A 64 10.07 -32.08 3.02
CA GLY A 64 8.97 -31.60 3.85
C GLY A 64 7.75 -31.16 3.05
N THR A 65 6.75 -30.63 3.76
CA THR A 65 5.53 -30.05 3.18
C THR A 65 5.66 -28.54 2.97
N SER A 66 4.92 -28.00 2.00
CA SER A 66 4.88 -26.56 1.74
C SER A 66 4.37 -25.79 2.97
N ARG A 67 5.07 -24.71 3.33
CA ARG A 67 4.70 -23.74 4.35
C ARG A 67 4.41 -22.41 3.70
N ASN A 68 3.31 -21.77 4.08
CA ASN A 68 2.91 -20.47 3.56
C ASN A 68 2.99 -19.43 4.69
N GLY A 69 3.59 -18.28 4.40
CA GLY A 69 3.57 -17.10 5.25
C GLY A 69 2.77 -15.99 4.59
N THR A 70 1.86 -15.37 5.34
CA THR A 70 1.00 -14.29 4.83
C THR A 70 0.94 -13.18 5.87
N ASN A 71 1.08 -11.93 5.42
CA ASN A 71 0.83 -10.72 6.19
C ASN A 71 -0.25 -9.91 5.49
N ASP A 72 -1.25 -9.46 6.23
CA ASP A 72 -2.38 -8.70 5.73
C ASP A 72 -2.53 -7.42 6.54
N VAL A 73 -2.36 -6.27 5.90
CA VAL A 73 -2.35 -4.96 6.55
C VAL A 73 -3.42 -4.10 5.88
N ILE A 74 -4.29 -3.51 6.69
CA ILE A 74 -5.32 -2.58 6.23
C ILE A 74 -5.13 -1.25 6.95
N PHE A 75 -5.10 -0.16 6.20
CA PHE A 75 -5.04 1.19 6.75
C PHE A 75 -5.86 2.16 5.89
N THR A 76 -6.29 3.26 6.49
CA THR A 76 -7.06 4.30 5.82
C THR A 76 -6.15 5.44 5.40
N VAL A 77 -6.20 5.81 4.14
CA VAL A 77 -5.56 7.03 3.62
C VAL A 77 -6.62 8.11 3.53
N ASP A 78 -6.29 9.28 4.06
CA ASP A 78 -7.15 10.46 3.98
C ASP A 78 -6.44 11.64 3.31
N VAL A 79 -6.98 12.02 2.16
CA VAL A 79 -6.46 13.04 1.25
C VAL A 79 -7.29 14.32 1.39
N HIS A 80 -6.65 15.38 1.89
CA HIS A 80 -7.28 16.67 2.16
C HIS A 80 -6.94 17.71 1.09
N CYS A 81 -7.80 18.72 0.94
CA CYS A 81 -7.48 19.92 0.18
C CYS A 81 -6.50 20.81 0.96
N MET A 82 -5.56 21.45 0.27
CA MET A 82 -4.78 22.55 0.85
C MET A 82 -5.64 23.81 0.87
N TYR A 83 -6.39 24.06 1.95
CA TYR A 83 -6.98 25.37 2.17
C TYR A 83 -5.94 26.27 2.82
N SER A 84 -5.46 27.28 2.08
CA SER A 84 -4.73 28.41 2.65
C SER A 84 -5.71 29.56 2.80
N ILE A 85 -6.21 29.80 4.02
CA ILE A 85 -6.91 31.06 4.32
C ILE A 85 -5.84 32.13 4.36
N ILE A 86 -5.62 32.80 3.23
CA ILE A 86 -4.75 33.98 3.18
C ILE A 86 -5.58 35.13 3.79
N TYR A 87 -5.33 35.46 5.05
CA TYR A 87 -5.79 36.74 5.59
C TYR A 87 -5.04 37.84 4.81
N THR A 88 -5.74 38.54 3.92
CA THR A 88 -5.24 39.80 3.36
C THR A 88 -5.48 40.89 4.39
N ARG A 89 -4.44 41.68 4.65
CA ARG A 89 -4.44 42.77 5.62
C ARG A 89 -4.96 44.05 4.99
#